data_AF-A0AAD7XEG9-F1
#
_entry.id   AF-A0AAD7XEG9-F1
#
_cell.length_a   1.000
_cell.length_b   1.000
_cell.length_c   1.000
_cell.angle_alpha   90.00
_cell.angle_beta   90.00
_cell.angle_gamma   90.00
#
_symmetry.space_group_name_H-M   'P 1'
#
loop_
_entity.id
_entity.type
_entity.pdbx_description
1 polymer ?
#
loop_
_entity_poly.entity_id
_entity_poly.type
_entity_poly.pdbx_seq_one_letter_code
_entity_poly.pdbx_strand_id
1 'polypeptide(L)'
;MALNVSPDNAIQHSTFKDCLARRILAQPGFDDQSDNQTEADALDEFTSYLAQEVWSNLPQALREATYESRESVPDVDDLSLDAIPTSFSDTLVSCGIAEDDEAAATFLRKTLYDYVADACAPPPVWSKTRTKECEICERTVPLTYHHLIPREVHDKVRKKKWHPESMLNSVAWLCRSRGSVNSVRRRVQS
;
A
#
# COMPACT_ATOMS: atom_id res chain seq x y z
N MET A 1 3.59 -1.94 -27.63
CA MET A 1 3.05 -0.90 -26.72
C MET A 1 3.36 -1.36 -25.31
N ALA A 2 4.37 -0.77 -24.67
CA ALA A 2 4.66 -1.06 -23.27
C ALA A 2 3.60 -0.36 -22.43
N LEU A 3 2.76 -1.12 -21.74
CA LEU A 3 1.89 -0.56 -20.71
C LEU A 3 2.82 -0.08 -19.60
N ASN A 4 2.99 1.23 -19.49
CA ASN A 4 3.62 1.86 -18.34
C ASN A 4 2.74 1.53 -17.12
N VAL A 5 3.05 0.44 -16.43
CA VAL A 5 2.51 0.17 -15.10
C VAL A 5 3.13 1.22 -14.20
N SER A 6 2.37 2.22 -13.78
CA SER A 6 2.82 3.22 -12.81
C SER A 6 3.36 2.51 -11.56
N PRO A 7 4.42 3.01 -10.92
CA PRO A 7 4.93 2.42 -9.66
C PRO A 7 3.83 2.37 -8.57
N ASP A 8 2.90 3.32 -8.62
CA ASP A 8 1.67 3.38 -7.81
C ASP A 8 0.59 2.37 -8.20
N ASN A 9 0.84 1.45 -9.14
CA ASN A 9 -0.03 0.30 -9.33
C ASN A 9 0.57 -0.92 -8.61
N ALA A 10 1.90 -0.99 -8.54
CA ALA A 10 2.62 -2.09 -7.89
C ALA A 10 2.49 -2.03 -6.36
N ILE A 11 2.60 -0.84 -5.76
CA ILE A 11 2.39 -0.66 -4.31
C ILE A 11 0.96 -1.03 -3.93
N GLN A 12 -0.02 -0.57 -4.72
CA GLN A 12 -1.45 -0.74 -4.50
C GLN A 12 -1.84 -2.22 -4.64
N HIS A 13 -1.30 -2.90 -5.64
CA HIS A 13 -1.43 -4.34 -5.79
C HIS A 13 -0.84 -5.08 -4.59
N SER A 14 0.33 -4.66 -4.10
CA SER A 14 0.95 -5.25 -2.90
C SER A 14 0.06 -5.03 -1.66
N THR A 15 -0.45 -3.82 -1.43
CA THR A 15 -1.34 -3.52 -0.31
C THR A 15 -2.62 -4.36 -0.38
N PHE A 16 -3.18 -4.53 -1.57
CA PHE A 16 -4.34 -5.40 -1.77
C PHE A 16 -4.02 -6.87 -1.46
N LYS A 17 -2.88 -7.38 -1.93
CA LYS A 17 -2.39 -8.74 -1.60
C LYS A 17 -2.23 -8.92 -0.09
N ASP A 18 -1.67 -7.93 0.60
CA ASP A 18 -1.49 -7.97 2.06
C ASP A 18 -2.84 -7.99 2.80
N CYS A 19 -3.86 -7.30 2.28
CA CYS A 19 -5.22 -7.36 2.80
C CYS A 19 -5.85 -8.74 2.61
N LEU A 20 -5.66 -9.36 1.44
CA LEU A 20 -6.08 -10.74 1.18
C LEU A 20 -5.42 -11.71 2.17
N ALA A 21 -4.09 -11.65 2.28
CA ALA A 21 -3.31 -12.52 3.17
C ALA A 21 -3.79 -12.42 4.62
N ARG A 22 -3.92 -11.19 5.15
CA ARG A 22 -4.42 -10.96 6.52
C ARG A 22 -5.82 -11.55 6.73
N ARG A 23 -6.69 -11.43 5.73
CA ARG A 23 -8.07 -11.91 5.87
C ARG A 23 -8.20 -13.44 5.73
N ILE A 24 -7.31 -14.08 4.98
CA ILE A 24 -7.19 -15.55 4.93
C ILE A 24 -6.67 -16.07 6.27
N LEU A 25 -5.60 -15.46 6.80
CA LEU A 25 -5.04 -15.82 8.11
C LEU A 25 -6.02 -15.61 9.27
N ALA A 26 -6.97 -14.68 9.14
CA ALA A 26 -8.02 -14.45 10.14
C ALA A 26 -9.16 -15.48 10.10
N GLN A 27 -9.19 -16.42 9.13
CA GLN A 27 -10.23 -17.44 9.06
C GLN A 27 -10.00 -18.54 10.12
N PRO A 28 -11.07 -18.97 10.81
CA PRO A 28 -10.98 -20.08 11.76
C PRO A 28 -10.61 -21.37 11.01
N GLY A 29 -9.45 -21.96 11.32
CA GLY A 29 -8.93 -23.15 10.64
C GLY A 29 -7.52 -22.98 10.06
N PHE A 30 -7.08 -21.73 9.87
CA PHE A 30 -5.67 -21.39 9.74
C PHE A 30 -5.05 -21.29 11.15
N ASP A 31 -5.00 -22.41 11.87
CA ASP A 31 -4.36 -22.46 13.20
C ASP A 31 -2.83 -22.44 13.05
N ASP A 32 -2.22 -21.49 13.75
CA ASP A 32 -0.80 -21.14 13.80
C ASP A 32 0.00 -22.23 14.51
N GLN A 33 0.57 -23.18 13.75
CA GLN A 33 1.78 -23.92 14.17
C GLN A 33 2.58 -24.43 12.97
N SER A 34 3.39 -23.57 12.34
CA SER A 34 4.81 -23.90 12.14
C SER A 34 5.61 -22.70 11.66
N ASP A 35 6.82 -22.56 12.19
CA ASP A 35 7.87 -21.63 11.75
C ASP A 35 8.47 -22.09 10.39
N ASN A 36 7.64 -22.57 9.46
CA ASN A 36 8.08 -23.05 8.15
C ASN A 36 7.99 -21.92 7.13
N GLN A 37 9.15 -21.43 6.72
CA GLN A 37 9.29 -20.55 5.55
C GLN A 37 8.52 -21.07 4.32
N THR A 38 8.41 -22.39 4.16
CA THR A 38 7.66 -23.04 3.07
C THR A 38 6.14 -22.76 3.11
N GLU A 39 5.53 -22.64 4.29
CA GLU A 39 4.11 -22.32 4.41
C GLU A 39 3.85 -20.84 4.13
N ALA A 40 4.77 -19.97 4.57
CA ALA A 40 4.74 -18.54 4.26
C ALA A 40 4.91 -18.30 2.74
N ASP A 41 5.85 -18.99 2.10
CA ASP A 41 6.07 -18.90 0.65
C ASP A 41 4.85 -19.42 -0.14
N ALA A 42 4.22 -20.51 0.32
CA ALA A 42 3.01 -21.06 -0.28
C ALA A 42 1.80 -20.10 -0.15
N LEU A 43 1.65 -19.44 1.01
CA LEU A 43 0.62 -18.42 1.21
C LEU A 43 0.87 -17.19 0.33
N ASP A 44 2.12 -16.78 0.17
CA ASP A 44 2.49 -15.66 -0.70
C ASP A 44 2.16 -15.96 -2.18
N GLU A 45 2.47 -17.17 -2.64
CA GLU A 45 2.12 -17.61 -4.00
C GLU A 45 0.59 -17.68 -4.18
N PHE A 46 -0.12 -18.27 -3.21
CA PHE A 46 -1.58 -18.38 -3.23
C PHE A 46 -2.27 -17.02 -3.27
N THR A 47 -1.86 -16.11 -2.38
CA THR A 47 -2.42 -14.75 -2.33
C THR A 47 -2.06 -13.93 -3.56
N SER A 48 -0.87 -14.12 -4.12
CA SER A 48 -0.45 -13.49 -5.38
C SER A 48 -1.32 -13.95 -6.56
N TYR A 49 -1.61 -15.24 -6.65
CA TYR A 49 -2.52 -15.80 -7.66
C TYR A 49 -3.92 -15.20 -7.54
N LEU A 50 -4.53 -15.24 -6.35
CA LEU A 50 -5.86 -14.67 -6.10
C LEU A 50 -5.92 -13.16 -6.37
N ALA A 51 -4.87 -12.44 -5.98
CA ALA A 51 -4.77 -11.01 -6.22
C ALA A 51 -4.79 -10.71 -7.72
N GLN A 52 -4.03 -11.46 -8.53
CA GLN A 52 -3.92 -11.22 -9.97
C GLN A 52 -5.24 -11.49 -10.73
N GLU A 53 -5.99 -12.50 -10.32
CA GLU A 53 -7.30 -12.84 -10.89
C GLU A 53 -8.30 -11.70 -10.71
N VAL A 54 -8.36 -11.12 -9.50
CA VAL A 54 -9.33 -10.08 -9.19
C VAL A 54 -8.86 -8.70 -9.61
N TRP A 55 -7.58 -8.37 -9.39
CA TRP A 55 -7.05 -7.02 -9.58
C TRP A 55 -7.28 -6.48 -10.98
N SER A 56 -7.12 -7.33 -12.00
CA SER A 56 -7.30 -6.95 -13.41
C SER A 56 -8.74 -6.52 -13.73
N ASN A 57 -9.72 -7.00 -12.95
CA ASN A 57 -11.14 -6.72 -13.12
C ASN A 57 -11.61 -5.53 -12.25
N LEU A 58 -10.77 -5.01 -11.36
CA LEU A 58 -11.13 -3.88 -10.52
C LEU A 58 -11.13 -2.56 -11.31
N PRO A 59 -12.07 -1.64 -11.01
CA PRO A 59 -12.08 -0.29 -11.56
C PRO A 59 -10.74 0.42 -11.38
N GLN A 60 -10.35 1.22 -12.38
CA GLN A 60 -9.09 1.97 -12.34
C GLN A 60 -8.98 2.88 -11.10
N ALA A 61 -10.10 3.48 -10.67
CA ALA A 61 -10.14 4.33 -9.48
C ALA A 61 -9.69 3.59 -8.19
N LEU A 62 -9.94 2.28 -8.09
CA LEU A 62 -9.47 1.47 -6.96
C LEU A 62 -7.99 1.10 -7.09
N ARG A 63 -7.54 0.78 -8.31
CA ARG A 63 -6.14 0.40 -8.55
C ARG A 63 -5.16 1.55 -8.38
N GLU A 64 -5.64 2.77 -8.52
CA GLU A 64 -4.89 4.03 -8.33
C GLU A 64 -5.31 4.75 -7.03
N ALA A 65 -5.95 4.02 -6.11
CA ALA A 65 -6.33 4.56 -4.81
C ALA A 65 -5.08 4.97 -4.02
N THR A 66 -5.10 6.21 -3.53
CA THR A 66 -4.08 6.81 -2.69
C THR A 66 -4.77 7.71 -1.68
N TYR A 67 -4.02 8.20 -0.68
CA TYR A 67 -4.50 9.22 0.25
C TYR A 67 -5.11 10.44 -0.48
N GLU A 68 -4.55 10.85 -1.61
CA GLU A 68 -4.97 12.05 -2.34
C GLU A 68 -6.14 11.80 -3.28
N SER A 69 -6.26 10.58 -3.82
CA SER A 69 -7.36 10.18 -4.69
C SER A 69 -8.57 9.63 -3.92
N ARG A 70 -8.58 9.66 -2.58
CA ARG A 70 -9.65 9.11 -1.72
C ARG A 70 -11.06 9.60 -2.12
N GLU A 71 -11.22 10.87 -2.49
CA GLU A 71 -12.51 11.43 -2.91
C GLU A 71 -13.02 10.88 -4.25
N SER A 72 -12.12 10.35 -5.09
CA SER A 72 -12.45 9.76 -6.39
C SER A 72 -12.67 8.24 -6.34
N VAL A 73 -12.37 7.61 -5.19
CA VAL A 73 -12.58 6.18 -4.98
C VAL A 73 -14.07 5.94 -4.70
N PRO A 74 -14.77 5.12 -5.52
CA PRO A 74 -16.18 4.79 -5.28
C PRO A 74 -16.36 4.02 -3.96
N ASP A 75 -17.56 4.09 -3.38
CA ASP A 75 -17.91 3.26 -2.24
C ASP A 75 -17.87 1.79 -2.65
N VAL A 76 -17.35 0.93 -1.78
CA VAL A 76 -17.19 -0.50 -2.01
C VAL A 76 -18.55 -1.21 -2.06
N ASP A 77 -19.58 -0.67 -1.39
CA ASP A 77 -20.94 -1.19 -1.47
C ASP A 77 -21.59 -0.94 -2.84
N ASP A 78 -21.23 0.17 -3.51
CA ASP A 78 -21.77 0.55 -4.83
C ASP A 78 -21.09 -0.20 -5.99
N LEU A 79 -20.07 -1.01 -5.70
CA LEU A 79 -19.36 -1.79 -6.72
C LEU A 79 -20.15 -3.04 -7.10
N SER A 80 -20.49 -3.14 -8.38
CA SER A 80 -20.92 -4.40 -8.99
C SER A 80 -19.77 -5.40 -8.99
N LEU A 81 -19.85 -6.35 -8.07
CA LEU A 81 -18.93 -7.50 -7.98
C LEU A 81 -19.33 -8.64 -8.95
N ASP A 82 -20.23 -8.37 -9.90
CA ASP A 82 -20.72 -9.34 -10.88
C ASP A 82 -19.63 -9.79 -11.88
N ALA A 83 -18.50 -9.06 -11.93
CA ALA A 83 -17.35 -9.36 -12.78
C ALA A 83 -16.22 -10.13 -12.05
N ILE A 84 -16.50 -10.70 -10.88
CA ILE A 84 -15.52 -11.57 -10.22
C ILE A 84 -15.30 -12.83 -11.09
N PRO A 85 -14.05 -13.18 -11.43
CA PRO A 85 -13.76 -14.43 -12.13
C PRO A 85 -14.23 -15.64 -11.31
N THR A 86 -14.93 -16.58 -11.96
CA THR A 86 -15.38 -17.83 -11.30
C THR A 86 -14.20 -18.62 -10.72
N SER A 87 -13.02 -18.53 -11.34
CA SER A 87 -11.77 -19.11 -10.80
C SER A 87 -11.45 -18.63 -9.38
N PHE A 88 -11.74 -17.36 -9.05
CA PHE A 88 -11.53 -16.82 -7.72
C PHE A 88 -12.50 -17.42 -6.70
N SER A 89 -13.81 -17.45 -7.01
CA SER A 89 -14.81 -18.01 -6.09
C SER A 89 -14.63 -19.52 -5.93
N ASP A 90 -14.42 -20.25 -7.01
CA ASP A 90 -14.12 -21.69 -7.01
C ASP A 90 -12.91 -22.02 -6.14
N THR A 91 -11.84 -21.22 -6.24
CA THR A 91 -10.63 -21.42 -5.43
C THR A 91 -10.91 -21.19 -3.95
N LEU A 92 -11.63 -20.13 -3.59
CA LEU A 92 -11.99 -19.86 -2.19
C LEU A 92 -12.89 -20.93 -1.59
N VAL A 93 -13.88 -21.42 -2.36
CA VAL A 93 -14.78 -22.49 -1.93
C VAL A 93 -14.03 -23.82 -1.80
N SER A 94 -13.18 -24.15 -2.79
CA SER A 94 -12.35 -25.36 -2.77
C SER A 94 -11.38 -25.41 -1.58
N CYS A 95 -10.83 -24.26 -1.19
CA CYS A 95 -9.97 -24.12 -0.01
C CYS A 95 -10.73 -24.02 1.32
N GLY A 96 -12.07 -24.02 1.30
CA GLY A 96 -12.90 -23.88 2.51
C GLY A 96 -12.85 -22.48 3.14
N ILE A 97 -12.41 -21.46 2.40
CA ILE A 97 -12.37 -20.06 2.84
C ILE A 97 -13.74 -19.40 2.71
N ALA A 98 -14.54 -19.84 1.74
CA ALA A 98 -15.92 -19.42 1.52
C ALA A 98 -16.84 -20.66 1.44
N GLU A 99 -18.08 -20.53 1.88
CA GLU A 99 -19.07 -21.62 1.80
C GLU A 99 -19.69 -21.73 0.40
N ASP A 100 -19.87 -20.59 -0.27
CA ASP A 100 -20.47 -20.44 -1.59
C ASP A 100 -19.94 -19.18 -2.32
N ASP A 101 -20.44 -18.93 -3.53
CA ASP A 101 -20.07 -17.77 -4.36
C ASP A 101 -20.43 -16.44 -3.70
N GLU A 102 -21.59 -16.35 -3.04
CA GLU A 102 -22.02 -15.18 -2.27
C GLU A 102 -21.09 -14.87 -1.09
N ALA A 103 -20.62 -15.91 -0.39
CA ALA A 103 -19.64 -15.80 0.68
C ALA A 103 -18.28 -15.34 0.13
N ALA A 104 -17.86 -15.83 -1.05
CA ALA A 104 -16.66 -15.38 -1.73
C ALA A 104 -16.74 -13.90 -2.15
N ALA A 105 -17.89 -13.46 -2.67
CA ALA A 105 -18.13 -12.05 -3.00
C ALA A 105 -18.13 -11.17 -1.73
N THR A 106 -18.75 -11.65 -0.65
CA THR A 106 -18.73 -10.96 0.66
C THR A 106 -17.32 -10.87 1.23
N PHE A 107 -16.53 -11.94 1.08
CA PHE A 107 -15.12 -11.97 1.48
C PHE A 107 -14.33 -10.90 0.71
N LEU A 108 -14.46 -10.86 -0.62
CA LEU A 108 -13.78 -9.86 -1.44
C LEU A 108 -14.21 -8.44 -1.08
N ARG A 109 -15.51 -8.21 -0.86
CA ARG A 109 -16.02 -6.90 -0.45
C ARG A 109 -15.35 -6.41 0.82
N LYS A 110 -15.24 -7.28 1.84
CA LYS A 110 -14.54 -6.95 3.09
C LYS A 110 -13.05 -6.70 2.88
N THR A 111 -12.38 -7.47 2.02
CA THR A 111 -10.98 -7.21 1.64
C THR A 111 -10.81 -5.85 0.98
N LEU A 112 -11.71 -5.47 0.08
CA LEU A 112 -11.67 -4.16 -0.60
C LEU A 112 -11.88 -3.01 0.38
N TYR A 113 -12.73 -3.19 1.40
CA TYR A 113 -12.85 -2.21 2.49
C TYR A 113 -11.54 -1.99 3.23
N ASP A 114 -10.85 -3.07 3.62
CA ASP A 114 -9.56 -2.99 4.30
C ASP A 114 -8.50 -2.36 3.38
N TYR A 115 -8.48 -2.75 2.11
CA TYR A 115 -7.57 -2.19 1.12
C TYR A 115 -7.78 -0.68 0.92
N VAL A 116 -9.01 -0.22 0.74
CA VAL A 116 -9.29 1.22 0.58
C VAL A 116 -8.93 1.99 1.85
N ALA A 117 -9.18 1.41 3.03
CA ALA A 117 -8.79 2.03 4.30
C ALA A 117 -7.27 2.18 4.40
N ASP A 118 -6.49 1.17 3.98
CA ASP A 118 -5.03 1.18 4.08
C ASP A 118 -4.38 2.00 2.95
N ALA A 119 -4.83 1.85 1.70
CA ALA A 119 -4.32 2.59 0.54
C ALA A 119 -4.60 4.09 0.64
N CYS A 120 -5.72 4.46 1.27
CA CYS A 120 -6.07 5.86 1.53
C CYS A 120 -5.78 6.31 2.96
N ALA A 121 -5.07 5.50 3.76
CA ALA A 121 -4.64 5.93 5.07
C ALA A 121 -3.74 7.16 4.95
N PRO A 122 -3.82 8.13 5.89
CA PRO A 122 -2.88 9.23 5.91
C PRO A 122 -1.46 8.69 6.01
N PRO A 123 -0.49 9.30 5.30
CA PRO A 123 0.90 8.90 5.41
C PRO A 123 1.32 8.94 6.89
N PRO A 124 2.14 7.98 7.35
CA PRO A 124 2.49 7.87 8.75
C PRO A 124 3.12 9.17 9.24
N VAL A 125 2.76 9.59 10.46
CA VAL A 125 3.31 10.80 11.07
C VAL A 125 4.83 10.63 11.19
N TRP A 126 5.60 11.29 10.32
CA TRP A 126 7.05 11.11 10.17
C TRP A 126 7.88 11.38 11.43
N SER A 127 7.31 12.00 12.47
CA SER A 127 7.97 12.10 13.77
C SER A 127 8.16 10.74 14.47
N LYS A 128 7.36 9.72 14.09
CA LYS A 128 7.47 8.36 14.62
C LYS A 128 8.40 7.45 13.82
N THR A 129 8.87 7.89 12.64
CA THR A 129 9.74 7.09 11.76
C THR A 129 11.23 7.26 12.07
N ARG A 130 11.59 7.57 13.32
CA ARG A 130 12.99 7.80 13.70
C ARG A 130 13.84 6.56 13.48
N THR A 131 14.70 6.62 12.48
CA THR A 131 15.70 5.60 12.19
C THR A 131 16.88 5.67 13.16
N LYS A 132 17.66 4.58 13.24
CA LYS A 132 18.94 4.56 13.98
C LYS A 132 20.08 5.16 13.17
N GLU A 133 19.92 5.21 11.85
CA GLU A 133 20.93 5.62 10.87
C GLU A 133 20.49 6.86 10.11
N CYS A 134 21.47 7.67 9.70
CA CYS A 134 21.22 8.86 8.90
C CYS A 134 20.66 8.48 7.53
N GLU A 135 19.51 9.02 7.14
CA GLU A 135 18.86 8.69 5.86
C GLU A 135 19.64 9.16 4.60
N ILE A 136 20.73 9.92 4.77
CA ILE A 136 21.59 10.37 3.67
C ILE A 136 22.93 9.62 3.63
N CYS A 137 23.56 9.38 4.78
CA CYS A 137 24.90 8.77 4.82
C CYS A 137 24.94 7.41 5.52
N GLU A 138 23.79 6.88 5.94
CA GLU A 138 23.58 5.54 6.49
C GLU A 138 24.40 5.22 7.74
N ARG A 139 25.09 6.20 8.33
CA ARG A 139 25.85 6.03 9.57
C ARG A 139 24.92 6.01 10.78
N THR A 140 25.18 5.08 11.70
CA THR A 140 24.58 5.05 13.04
C THR A 140 25.18 6.16 13.91
N VAL A 141 24.52 7.32 13.97
CA VAL A 141 24.97 8.51 14.70
C VAL A 141 23.77 9.25 15.31
N PRO A 142 23.96 10.16 16.28
CA PRO A 142 22.87 10.99 16.79
C PRO A 142 22.20 11.81 15.68
N LEU A 143 20.91 11.56 15.46
CA LEU A 143 20.12 12.20 14.40
C LEU A 143 19.33 13.39 14.93
N THR A 144 18.96 14.26 14.00
CA THR A 144 18.18 15.47 14.24
C THR A 144 17.07 15.57 13.20
N TYR A 145 15.90 16.02 13.64
CA TYR A 145 14.68 16.14 12.84
C TYR A 145 14.80 17.30 11.84
N HIS A 146 14.65 17.01 10.54
CA HIS A 146 14.76 18.01 9.48
C HIS A 146 13.55 17.95 8.55
N HIS A 147 12.91 19.08 8.29
CA HIS A 147 11.88 19.19 7.27
C HIS A 147 12.50 19.17 5.86
N LEU A 148 11.95 18.35 4.95
CA LEU A 148 12.39 18.33 3.55
C LEU A 148 11.97 19.62 2.84
N ILE A 149 10.75 20.08 3.09
CA ILE A 149 10.22 21.35 2.59
C ILE A 149 10.13 22.31 3.78
N PRO A 150 10.90 23.42 3.81
CA PRO A 150 10.82 24.40 4.89
C PRO A 150 9.38 24.90 5.07
N ARG A 151 8.90 24.95 6.32
CA ARG A 151 7.53 25.39 6.64
C ARG A 151 7.20 26.78 6.07
N GLU A 152 8.18 27.67 6.04
CA GLU A 152 8.07 29.03 5.50
C GLU A 152 7.68 29.07 4.02
N VAL A 153 7.95 28.00 3.26
CA VAL A 153 7.61 27.93 1.83
C VAL A 153 6.37 27.08 1.55
N HIS A 154 5.71 26.51 2.57
CA HIS A 154 4.54 25.66 2.39
C HIS A 154 3.43 26.36 1.61
N ASP A 155 3.09 27.61 1.96
CA ASP A 155 2.06 28.38 1.25
C ASP A 155 2.40 28.59 -0.23
N LYS A 156 3.69 28.79 -0.52
CA LYS A 156 4.17 28.93 -1.90
C LYS A 156 4.09 27.61 -2.66
N VAL A 157 4.42 26.49 -2.02
CA VAL A 157 4.33 25.14 -2.60
C VAL A 157 2.87 24.77 -2.87
N ARG A 158 1.95 25.04 -1.93
CA ARG A 158 0.50 24.85 -2.10
C ARG A 158 -0.05 25.67 -3.26
N LYS A 159 0.25 26.98 -3.31
CA LYS A 159 -0.23 27.87 -4.37
C LYS A 159 0.30 27.48 -5.75
N LYS A 160 1.52 26.94 -5.82
CA LYS A 160 2.15 26.53 -7.08
C LYS A 160 1.92 25.06 -7.45
N LYS A 161 1.27 24.27 -6.59
CA LYS A 161 1.07 22.81 -6.75
C LYS A 161 2.36 22.07 -7.12
N TRP A 162 3.49 22.48 -6.53
CA TRP A 162 4.81 21.88 -6.83
C TRP A 162 4.97 20.49 -6.21
N HIS A 163 4.34 20.29 -5.05
CA HIS A 163 4.29 19.01 -4.38
C HIS A 163 2.86 18.74 -3.90
N PRO A 164 2.50 17.46 -3.79
CA PRO A 164 1.31 17.03 -3.07
C PRO A 164 1.27 17.58 -1.64
N GLU A 165 0.07 17.86 -1.11
CA GLU A 165 -0.09 18.44 0.24
C GLU A 165 0.41 17.48 1.32
N SER A 166 0.29 16.17 1.07
CA SER A 166 0.88 15.12 1.89
C SER A 166 2.39 15.29 2.07
N MET A 167 3.14 15.74 1.06
CA MET A 167 4.60 15.88 1.13
C MET A 167 5.11 17.13 1.87
N LEU A 168 4.25 18.09 2.19
CA LEU A 168 4.67 19.32 2.89
C LEU A 168 5.25 19.01 4.28
N ASN A 169 4.70 18.00 4.95
CA ASN A 169 5.09 17.62 6.29
C ASN A 169 6.16 16.52 6.33
N SER A 170 6.67 16.08 5.17
CA SER A 170 7.75 15.09 5.08
C SER A 170 9.00 15.56 5.81
N VAL A 171 9.55 14.67 6.63
CA VAL A 171 10.79 14.92 7.38
C VAL A 171 11.79 13.79 7.19
N ALA A 172 13.05 14.10 7.47
CA ALA A 172 14.16 13.15 7.46
C ALA A 172 14.95 13.24 8.77
N TRP A 173 15.53 12.09 9.16
CA TRP A 173 16.42 11.98 10.32
C TRP A 173 17.88 12.05 9.88
N LEU A 174 18.50 13.21 10.10
CA LEU A 174 19.82 13.51 9.56
C LEU A 174 20.87 13.74 10.65
N CYS A 175 22.11 13.33 10.38
CA CYS A 175 23.26 13.62 11.23
C CYS A 175 23.65 15.11 11.15
N ARG A 176 24.25 15.65 12.23
CA ARG A 176 24.71 17.06 12.25
C ARG A 176 25.88 17.36 11.31
N SER A 177 26.69 16.36 10.95
CA SER A 177 27.89 16.60 10.12
C SER A 177 27.50 16.85 8.67
N ARG A 178 27.69 18.09 8.21
CA ARG A 178 27.51 18.48 6.81
C ARG A 178 28.70 18.02 5.96
N GLY A 179 28.63 16.79 5.47
CA GLY A 179 29.55 16.25 4.46
C GLY A 179 28.84 16.09 3.12
N SER A 180 29.02 17.07 2.24
CA SER A 180 28.59 17.17 0.83
C SER A 180 27.13 17.55 0.55
N VAL A 181 27.00 18.80 0.13
CA VAL A 181 25.80 19.56 -0.23
C VAL A 181 25.24 19.16 -1.62
N ASN A 182 25.50 17.94 -2.12
CA ASN A 182 25.25 17.59 -3.53
C ASN A 182 24.28 16.42 -3.79
N SER A 183 23.62 15.84 -2.78
CA SER A 183 22.72 14.68 -2.98
C SER A 183 21.22 14.98 -2.85
N VAL A 184 20.79 16.22 -2.59
CA VAL A 184 19.36 16.58 -2.40
C VAL A 184 18.53 16.54 -3.70
N ARG A 185 19.12 16.17 -4.86
CA ARG A 185 18.41 16.16 -6.16
C ARG A 185 17.89 14.80 -6.66
N ARG A 186 18.02 13.69 -5.92
CA ARG A 186 17.67 12.35 -6.46
C ARG A 186 16.42 11.65 -5.89
N ARG A 187 15.57 12.31 -5.12
CA ARG A 187 14.32 11.67 -4.63
C ARG A 187 13.08 12.57 -4.73
N VAL A 188 13.02 13.36 -5.79
CA VAL A 188 11.85 14.15 -6.20
C VAL A 188 11.46 13.83 -7.65
N GLN A 189 12.11 12.83 -8.28
CA GLN A 189 11.86 12.44 -9.67
C GLN A 189 11.75 10.93 -9.87
N SER A 190 11.46 10.17 -8.80
CA SER A 190 11.10 8.76 -8.95
C SER A 190 9.91 8.43 -8.09
#